data_AF-A0A1H9IQ83-F1
#
_entry.id   AF-A0A1H9IQ83-F1
#
_cell.length_a   1.000
_cell.length_b   1.000
_cell.length_c   1.000
_cell.angle_alpha   90.00
_cell.angle_beta   90.00
_cell.angle_gamma   90.00
#
_symmetry.space_group_name_H-M   'P 1'
#
loop_
_entity.id
_entity.type
_entity.pdbx_description
1 polymer ?
#
loop_
_entity_poly.entity_id
_entity_poly.type
_entity_poly.pdbx_seq_one_letter_code
_entity_poly.pdbx_strand_id
1 'polypeptide(L)'
;MRKNSFGYFLVLVSMLVFTTACNSQQNGENQNPDSNKISNPIPSSTDSMATASTYEKLARPSDSVVMDTDSIDFEKYKAEQPASLKKAPLNWSSYPSAADFKTTITSAYEENDSAHFAGYYILATYGCGLSCVAGYMIDMRDGKIYDLPLGEENSCSHAEDRVVCYPNSRLFVSAICRSSANKNQLEYISYLWNEESKKFKPVQKADFLVAK
;
A
#
# COMPACT_ATOMS: atom_id res chain seq x y z
N MET A 1 -28.62 -9.31 68.29
CA MET A 1 -27.42 -8.44 68.44
C MET A 1 -26.45 -8.81 67.33
N ARG A 2 -25.79 -7.93 66.57
CA ARG A 2 -25.86 -6.46 66.42
C ARG A 2 -26.04 -6.16 64.91
N LYS A 3 -26.78 -5.09 64.56
CA LYS A 3 -26.75 -4.50 63.22
C LYS A 3 -25.67 -3.43 63.20
N ASN A 4 -24.77 -3.41 62.22
CA ASN A 4 -23.92 -2.25 61.94
C ASN A 4 -24.29 -1.66 60.59
N SER A 5 -24.84 -0.46 60.63
CA SER A 5 -25.11 0.40 59.48
C SER A 5 -23.79 0.98 58.97
N PHE A 6 -23.64 1.10 57.64
CA PHE A 6 -22.64 2.00 57.05
C PHE A 6 -23.39 3.11 56.32
N GLY A 7 -23.15 4.35 56.74
CA GLY A 7 -23.99 5.48 56.40
C GLY A 7 -23.78 6.00 54.98
N TYR A 8 -24.87 6.50 54.39
CA TYR A 8 -24.79 7.43 53.26
C TYR A 8 -23.99 8.67 53.68
N PHE A 9 -22.95 9.01 52.91
CA PHE A 9 -22.34 10.33 52.98
C PHE A 9 -22.61 11.07 51.68
N LEU A 10 -23.33 12.18 51.79
CA LEU A 10 -23.90 12.93 50.67
C LEU A 10 -23.05 14.19 50.46
N VAL A 11 -22.23 14.19 49.41
CA VAL A 11 -21.41 15.35 49.01
C VAL A 11 -21.78 15.76 47.59
N LEU A 12 -22.49 16.87 47.52
CA LEU A 12 -22.75 17.65 46.31
C LEU A 12 -21.57 18.62 46.03
N VAL A 13 -21.66 19.36 44.91
CA VAL A 13 -20.76 20.46 44.48
C VAL A 13 -19.46 19.96 43.79
N SER A 14 -19.07 20.38 42.58
CA SER A 14 -19.63 21.37 41.62
C SER A 14 -19.48 20.89 40.17
N MET A 15 -20.44 21.24 39.30
CA MET A 15 -20.22 21.24 37.85
C MET A 15 -19.28 22.39 37.45
N LEU A 16 -18.35 22.12 36.53
CA LEU A 16 -17.67 23.13 35.70
C LEU A 16 -17.59 22.59 34.27
N VAL A 17 -18.66 22.82 33.52
CA VAL A 17 -18.75 22.49 32.09
C VAL A 17 -18.32 23.72 31.30
N PHE A 18 -17.13 23.69 30.69
CA PHE A 18 -16.71 24.73 29.75
C PHE A 18 -17.35 24.50 28.38
N THR A 19 -18.57 25.01 28.19
CA THR A 19 -19.21 25.10 26.88
C THR A 19 -18.72 26.32 26.12
N THR A 20 -17.76 26.16 25.21
CA THR A 20 -17.46 27.19 24.21
C THR A 20 -18.52 27.14 23.11
N ALA A 21 -19.55 27.99 23.23
CA ALA A 21 -20.56 28.17 22.21
C ALA A 21 -20.14 29.29 21.23
N CYS A 22 -20.21 29.01 19.93
CA CYS A 22 -20.36 30.03 18.90
C CYS A 22 -21.76 29.88 18.32
N ASN A 23 -22.58 30.93 18.41
CA ASN A 23 -23.99 30.88 18.01
C ASN A 23 -24.38 32.13 17.23
N SER A 24 -24.68 31.96 15.92
CA SER A 24 -25.78 32.62 15.15
C SER A 24 -25.80 34.18 15.07
N GLN A 25 -26.51 34.92 14.20
CA GLN A 25 -27.63 34.81 13.24
C GLN A 25 -27.38 35.85 12.09
N GLN A 26 -28.08 35.98 10.94
CA GLN A 26 -29.17 35.26 10.23
C GLN A 26 -29.15 35.65 8.72
N ASN A 27 -30.18 35.26 7.97
CA ASN A 27 -30.49 35.60 6.57
C ASN A 27 -30.86 37.08 6.31
N GLY A 28 -30.81 37.48 5.02
CA GLY A 28 -31.46 38.68 4.46
C GLY A 28 -31.46 38.66 2.91
N GLU A 29 -32.55 39.10 2.28
CA GLU A 29 -32.88 38.86 0.86
C GLU A 29 -32.53 39.98 -0.15
N ASN A 30 -32.32 39.56 -1.41
CA ASN A 30 -32.75 40.18 -2.69
C ASN A 30 -32.09 41.43 -3.35
N GLN A 31 -32.02 41.29 -4.69
CA GLN A 31 -32.01 42.27 -5.80
C GLN A 31 -30.68 42.86 -6.37
N ASN A 32 -30.60 42.72 -7.70
CA ASN A 32 -29.61 43.16 -8.71
C ASN A 32 -29.84 44.67 -9.05
N PRO A 33 -28.93 45.48 -9.67
CA PRO A 33 -28.29 45.20 -10.98
C PRO A 33 -26.83 45.70 -11.21
N ASP A 34 -26.27 45.35 -12.39
CA ASP A 34 -25.16 46.00 -13.15
C ASP A 34 -23.85 46.37 -12.41
N SER A 35 -22.63 46.09 -12.86
CA SER A 35 -22.02 45.69 -14.14
C SER A 35 -20.51 45.48 -13.81
N ASN A 36 -19.65 44.78 -14.55
CA ASN A 36 -19.19 45.07 -15.91
C ASN A 36 -18.26 43.92 -16.39
N LYS A 37 -17.97 43.86 -17.70
CA LYS A 37 -17.15 42.83 -18.37
C LYS A 37 -15.71 42.73 -17.85
N ILE A 38 -15.13 41.52 -17.94
CA ILE A 38 -14.11 41.15 -18.94
C ILE A 38 -14.05 39.60 -19.03
N SER A 39 -13.80 39.07 -20.23
CA SER A 39 -14.08 37.68 -20.60
C SER A 39 -12.89 36.95 -21.21
N ASN A 40 -12.74 35.66 -20.85
CA ASN A 40 -12.17 34.55 -21.62
C ASN A 40 -10.62 34.49 -21.82
N PRO A 41 -10.05 33.31 -22.20
CA PRO A 41 -10.62 31.95 -22.22
C PRO A 41 -9.78 30.84 -21.54
N ILE A 42 -10.45 29.71 -21.30
CA ILE A 42 -9.86 28.37 -21.07
C ILE A 42 -9.36 27.80 -22.41
N PRO A 43 -8.21 27.09 -22.46
CA PRO A 43 -7.96 26.07 -23.48
C PRO A 43 -8.31 24.68 -22.96
N SER A 44 -9.29 24.04 -23.61
CA SER A 44 -9.51 22.60 -23.54
C SER A 44 -8.65 21.92 -24.59
N SER A 45 -8.03 20.78 -24.25
CA SER A 45 -7.55 19.82 -25.23
C SER A 45 -7.65 18.41 -24.66
N THR A 46 -8.78 17.76 -24.89
CA THR A 46 -8.84 16.31 -24.95
C THR A 46 -8.09 15.84 -26.20
N ASP A 47 -7.17 14.91 -26.05
CA ASP A 47 -6.97 13.89 -27.07
C ASP A 47 -6.61 12.55 -26.42
N SER A 48 -7.07 11.47 -27.03
CA SER A 48 -6.97 10.11 -26.48
C SER A 48 -5.87 9.33 -27.18
N MET A 49 -5.00 8.68 -26.42
CA MET A 49 -4.39 7.43 -26.86
C MET A 49 -3.92 6.60 -25.66
N ALA A 50 -4.34 5.34 -25.63
CA ALA A 50 -3.85 4.38 -24.65
C ALA A 50 -2.43 3.93 -25.01
N THR A 51 -1.51 4.00 -24.05
CA THR A 51 -0.22 3.32 -24.09
C THR A 51 -0.05 2.56 -22.79
N ALA A 52 0.40 1.30 -22.89
CA ALA A 52 0.56 0.43 -21.73
C ALA A 52 1.45 1.06 -20.65
N SER A 53 1.09 0.83 -19.39
CA SER A 53 1.91 1.22 -18.23
C SER A 53 3.20 0.40 -18.22
N THR A 54 4.19 0.88 -18.96
CA THR A 54 5.58 0.49 -18.75
C THR A 54 6.01 1.10 -17.43
N TYR A 55 6.33 0.27 -16.45
CA TYR A 55 6.93 0.68 -15.17
C TYR A 55 8.36 1.19 -15.41
N GLU A 56 8.48 2.37 -16.01
CA GLU A 56 9.74 3.06 -16.19
C GLU A 56 10.23 3.63 -14.85
N LYS A 57 11.40 3.14 -14.46
CA LYS A 57 12.28 3.64 -13.40
C LYS A 57 12.40 5.17 -13.48
N LEU A 58 11.67 5.90 -12.63
CA LEU A 58 11.77 7.36 -12.55
C LEU A 58 13.23 7.77 -12.27
N ALA A 59 13.85 8.44 -13.24
CA ALA A 59 15.23 8.87 -13.16
C ALA A 59 15.40 9.99 -12.11
N ARG A 60 16.07 9.67 -10.99
CA ARG A 60 16.51 10.67 -9.99
C ARG A 60 17.86 11.27 -10.42
N PRO A 61 18.06 12.60 -10.33
CA PRO A 61 19.26 13.27 -10.83
C PRO A 61 20.57 12.82 -10.16
N SER A 62 21.66 13.06 -10.90
CA SER A 62 23.01 12.55 -10.68
C SER A 62 23.72 13.10 -9.44
N ASP A 63 23.62 12.35 -8.35
CA ASP A 63 24.71 12.05 -7.40
C ASP A 63 24.42 10.70 -6.69
N SER A 64 23.68 9.83 -7.37
CA SER A 64 23.08 8.62 -6.83
C SER A 64 24.06 7.45 -6.86
N VAL A 65 24.23 6.82 -5.69
CA VAL A 65 24.67 5.42 -5.63
C VAL A 65 23.75 4.61 -6.55
N VAL A 66 24.34 3.90 -7.51
CA VAL A 66 23.58 3.08 -8.47
C VAL A 66 22.70 2.10 -7.68
N MET A 67 21.40 2.17 -7.91
CA MET A 67 20.43 1.23 -7.32
C MET A 67 20.75 -0.17 -7.83
N ASP A 68 21.38 -0.97 -6.97
CA ASP A 68 21.96 -2.27 -7.33
C ASP A 68 20.92 -3.40 -7.23
N THR A 69 19.74 -3.16 -7.81
CA THR A 69 18.77 -4.22 -8.14
C THR A 69 19.39 -5.26 -9.06
N ASP A 70 20.38 -4.84 -9.84
CA ASP A 70 21.17 -5.65 -10.77
C ASP A 70 21.99 -6.74 -10.05
N SER A 71 22.22 -6.59 -8.73
CA SER A 71 22.81 -7.63 -7.89
C SER A 71 21.79 -8.60 -7.28
N ILE A 72 20.48 -8.47 -7.53
CA ILE A 72 19.46 -9.41 -7.04
C ILE A 72 19.18 -10.46 -8.12
N ASP A 73 19.50 -11.72 -7.83
CA ASP A 73 19.26 -12.88 -8.69
C ASP A 73 17.80 -13.34 -8.59
N PHE A 74 16.92 -12.69 -9.35
CA PHE A 74 15.53 -13.10 -9.49
C PHE A 74 15.36 -14.41 -10.29
N GLU A 75 16.28 -14.74 -11.20
CA GLU A 75 16.22 -15.95 -12.03
C GLU A 75 16.50 -17.22 -11.23
N LYS A 76 17.33 -17.16 -10.17
CA LYS A 76 17.50 -18.26 -9.20
C LYS A 76 16.18 -18.72 -8.57
N TYR A 77 15.18 -17.85 -8.51
CA TYR A 77 13.85 -18.12 -7.96
C TYR A 77 12.74 -18.10 -9.01
N LYS A 78 13.07 -18.47 -10.26
CA LYS A 78 12.15 -18.48 -11.39
C LYS A 78 10.77 -19.07 -11.06
N ALA A 79 9.75 -18.41 -11.57
CA ALA A 79 8.36 -18.85 -11.62
C ALA A 79 7.96 -19.10 -13.07
N GLU A 80 7.04 -20.04 -13.29
CA GLU A 80 6.36 -20.17 -14.57
C GLU A 80 5.37 -19.01 -14.74
N GLN A 81 5.42 -18.33 -15.89
CA GLN A 81 4.45 -17.31 -16.27
C GLN A 81 3.57 -17.86 -17.40
N PRO A 82 2.23 -17.86 -17.26
CA PRO A 82 1.33 -18.34 -18.30
C PRO A 82 1.37 -17.38 -19.50
N ALA A 83 1.47 -17.93 -20.71
CA ALA A 83 1.46 -17.13 -21.95
C ALA A 83 0.13 -16.36 -22.15
N SER A 84 -0.96 -16.88 -21.61
CA SER A 84 -2.23 -16.17 -21.45
C SER A 84 -3.03 -16.79 -20.30
N LEU A 85 -3.71 -15.96 -19.51
CA LEU A 85 -4.59 -16.40 -18.44
C LEU A 85 -5.83 -15.50 -18.38
N LYS A 86 -7.01 -16.10 -18.41
CA LYS A 86 -8.26 -15.38 -18.10
C LYS A 86 -8.38 -15.26 -16.59
N LYS A 87 -8.37 -14.02 -16.06
CA LYS A 87 -8.62 -13.71 -14.65
C LYS A 87 -9.91 -14.37 -14.16
N ALA A 88 -9.84 -15.10 -13.05
CA ALA A 88 -11.00 -15.58 -12.31
C ALA A 88 -11.70 -14.41 -11.57
N PRO A 89 -13.00 -14.49 -11.24
CA PRO A 89 -13.65 -13.49 -10.39
C PRO A 89 -13.03 -13.42 -8.99
N LEU A 90 -12.96 -12.22 -8.40
CA LEU A 90 -12.45 -12.01 -7.03
C LEU A 90 -13.23 -12.82 -5.99
N ASN A 91 -12.51 -13.60 -5.19
CA ASN A 91 -13.07 -14.47 -4.16
C ASN A 91 -12.95 -13.84 -2.76
N TRP A 92 -13.84 -12.89 -2.46
CA TRP A 92 -13.93 -12.21 -1.17
C TRP A 92 -14.15 -13.14 0.04
N SER A 93 -14.68 -14.36 -0.18
CA SER A 93 -14.85 -15.35 0.90
C SER A 93 -13.54 -16.02 1.34
N SER A 94 -12.49 -15.94 0.52
CA SER A 94 -11.19 -16.53 0.83
C SER A 94 -10.43 -15.78 1.92
N TYR A 95 -10.66 -14.47 2.04
CA TYR A 95 -10.00 -13.60 3.02
C TYR A 95 -10.95 -12.46 3.45
N PRO A 96 -11.90 -12.70 4.37
CA PRO A 96 -12.99 -11.75 4.64
C PRO A 96 -12.56 -10.36 5.13
N SER A 97 -11.44 -10.26 5.85
CA SER A 97 -10.88 -8.97 6.33
C SER A 97 -10.33 -8.08 5.21
N ALA A 98 -10.06 -8.62 4.02
CA ALA A 98 -9.66 -7.80 2.87
C ALA A 98 -10.81 -6.93 2.33
N ALA A 99 -12.05 -7.14 2.78
CA ALA A 99 -13.19 -6.31 2.42
C ALA A 99 -13.02 -4.83 2.84
N ASP A 100 -12.25 -4.54 3.88
CA ASP A 100 -11.93 -3.17 4.31
C ASP A 100 -11.12 -2.39 3.25
N PHE A 101 -10.41 -3.12 2.37
CA PHE A 101 -9.62 -2.58 1.25
C PHE A 101 -10.23 -2.90 -0.12
N LYS A 102 -11.54 -3.16 -0.15
CA LYS A 102 -12.27 -3.63 -1.34
C LYS A 102 -12.00 -2.80 -2.59
N THR A 103 -12.04 -1.47 -2.49
CA THR A 103 -11.81 -0.57 -3.63
C THR A 103 -10.40 -0.74 -4.20
N THR A 104 -9.38 -0.67 -3.36
CA THR A 104 -7.96 -0.83 -3.75
C THR A 104 -7.70 -2.17 -4.45
N ILE A 105 -8.24 -3.26 -3.89
CA ILE A 105 -8.10 -4.62 -4.44
C ILE A 105 -8.85 -4.75 -5.77
N THR A 106 -10.05 -4.18 -5.88
CA THR A 106 -10.86 -4.24 -7.10
C THR A 106 -10.19 -3.46 -8.23
N SER A 107 -9.81 -2.20 -8.00
CA SER A 107 -9.08 -1.37 -8.97
C SER A 107 -7.80 -2.06 -9.44
N ALA A 108 -6.94 -2.51 -8.52
CA ALA A 108 -5.70 -3.19 -8.88
C ALA A 108 -5.94 -4.44 -9.74
N TYR A 109 -6.98 -5.23 -9.45
CA TYR A 109 -7.29 -6.45 -10.20
C TYR A 109 -7.99 -6.21 -11.54
N GLU A 110 -8.78 -5.15 -11.66
CA GLU A 110 -9.45 -4.77 -12.91
C GLU A 110 -8.48 -4.09 -13.88
N GLU A 111 -7.65 -3.16 -13.39
CA GLU A 111 -6.73 -2.34 -14.20
C GLU A 111 -5.50 -3.10 -14.72
N ASN A 112 -5.17 -4.26 -14.14
CA ASN A 112 -3.99 -5.05 -14.52
C ASN A 112 -4.37 -6.39 -15.17
N ASP A 113 -4.03 -6.59 -16.44
CA ASP A 113 -4.28 -7.85 -17.17
C ASP A 113 -3.12 -8.85 -17.11
N SER A 114 -2.01 -8.49 -16.46
CA SER A 114 -0.82 -9.33 -16.27
C SER A 114 -0.43 -9.42 -14.81
N ALA A 115 0.14 -10.57 -14.42
CA ALA A 115 0.71 -10.75 -13.08
C ALA A 115 1.90 -9.81 -12.85
N HIS A 116 2.02 -9.31 -11.62
CA HIS A 116 3.17 -8.57 -11.11
C HIS A 116 4.20 -9.48 -10.44
N PHE A 117 3.77 -10.65 -9.95
CA PHE A 117 4.58 -11.55 -9.13
C PHE A 117 4.28 -13.04 -9.39
N ALA A 118 5.31 -13.89 -9.27
CA ALA A 118 5.21 -15.35 -9.17
C ALA A 118 4.23 -16.04 -10.16
N GLY A 119 4.21 -15.56 -11.41
CA GLY A 119 3.44 -16.06 -12.54
C GLY A 119 1.96 -15.65 -12.57
N TYR A 120 1.33 -15.55 -11.40
CA TYR A 120 -0.12 -15.58 -11.25
C TYR A 120 -0.69 -14.51 -10.34
N TYR A 121 0.13 -13.62 -9.77
CA TYR A 121 -0.28 -12.71 -8.72
C TYR A 121 -0.29 -11.25 -9.18
N ILE A 122 -1.45 -10.61 -9.06
CA ILE A 122 -1.59 -9.14 -9.13
C ILE A 122 -1.47 -8.59 -7.72
N LEU A 123 -0.74 -7.49 -7.55
CA LEU A 123 -0.54 -6.85 -6.24
C LEU A 123 -1.45 -5.63 -6.08
N ALA A 124 -2.01 -5.47 -4.88
CA ALA A 124 -2.85 -4.36 -4.46
C ALA A 124 -2.26 -3.71 -3.21
N THR A 125 -1.45 -2.66 -3.40
CA THR A 125 -0.68 -1.99 -2.34
C THR A 125 -1.25 -0.62 -1.97
N TYR A 126 -1.09 -0.22 -0.72
CA TYR A 126 -1.54 1.07 -0.17
C TYR A 126 -0.60 1.56 0.94
N GLY A 127 -0.60 2.87 1.22
CA GLY A 127 0.18 3.43 2.32
C GLY A 127 -0.39 3.05 3.68
N CYS A 128 0.46 2.66 4.62
CA CYS A 128 0.07 2.26 5.98
C CYS A 128 0.30 3.35 7.05
N GLY A 129 0.80 4.53 6.64
CA GLY A 129 1.26 5.61 7.53
C GLY A 129 2.79 5.58 7.71
N LEU A 130 3.40 6.63 8.29
CA LEU A 130 4.86 6.69 8.60
C LEU A 130 5.80 6.20 7.47
N SER A 131 5.46 6.48 6.20
CA SER A 131 6.16 6.00 5.00
C SER A 131 6.18 4.46 4.80
N CYS A 132 5.42 3.69 5.58
CA CYS A 132 5.15 2.27 5.38
C CYS A 132 4.16 2.04 4.23
N VAL A 133 4.30 0.87 3.59
CA VAL A 133 3.39 0.32 2.58
C VAL A 133 2.85 -1.01 3.13
N ALA A 134 1.57 -1.28 2.91
CA ALA A 134 0.90 -2.54 3.15
C ALA A 134 0.22 -3.01 1.85
N GLY A 135 -0.27 -4.24 1.79
CA GLY A 135 -0.95 -4.71 0.59
C GLY A 135 -1.30 -6.19 0.60
N TYR A 136 -2.07 -6.56 -0.43
CA TYR A 136 -2.49 -7.91 -0.72
C TYR A 136 -1.97 -8.34 -2.09
N MET A 137 -1.97 -9.64 -2.34
CA MET A 137 -1.86 -10.20 -3.67
C MET A 137 -3.02 -11.12 -3.98
N ILE A 138 -3.41 -11.14 -5.25
CA ILE A 138 -4.59 -11.83 -5.75
C ILE A 138 -4.15 -12.89 -6.77
N ASP A 139 -4.49 -14.15 -6.52
CA ASP A 139 -4.21 -15.26 -7.44
C ASP A 139 -5.19 -15.23 -8.62
N MET A 140 -4.68 -14.90 -9.82
CA MET A 140 -5.49 -14.74 -11.03
C MET A 140 -6.24 -16.01 -11.46
N ARG A 141 -5.86 -17.19 -10.95
CA ARG A 141 -6.45 -18.49 -11.33
C ARG A 141 -7.75 -18.80 -10.59
N ASP A 142 -7.90 -18.35 -9.35
CA ASP A 142 -9.07 -18.66 -8.50
C ASP A 142 -9.60 -17.47 -7.69
N GLY A 143 -9.02 -16.28 -7.89
CA GLY A 143 -9.43 -15.02 -7.29
C GLY A 143 -9.15 -14.91 -5.79
N LYS A 144 -8.40 -15.85 -5.19
CA LYS A 144 -8.09 -15.82 -3.76
C LYS A 144 -7.13 -14.69 -3.41
N ILE A 145 -7.34 -14.13 -2.23
CA ILE A 145 -6.58 -12.99 -1.71
C ILE A 145 -5.64 -13.49 -0.60
N TYR A 146 -4.40 -13.00 -0.62
CA TYR A 146 -3.35 -13.34 0.33
C TYR A 146 -2.64 -12.07 0.81
N ASP A 147 -2.18 -12.06 2.06
CA ASP A 147 -1.33 -10.98 2.57
C ASP A 147 0.02 -10.95 1.84
N LEU A 148 0.51 -9.76 1.51
CA LEU A 148 1.93 -9.55 1.25
C LEU A 148 2.68 -9.40 2.57
N PRO A 149 3.97 -9.77 2.65
CA PRO A 149 4.80 -9.58 3.84
C PRO A 149 5.28 -8.11 3.90
N LEU A 150 4.32 -7.19 4.00
CA LEU A 150 4.47 -5.75 4.10
C LEU A 150 3.96 -5.30 5.48
N GLY A 151 3.72 -4.00 5.70
CA GLY A 151 3.36 -3.49 7.03
C GLY A 151 4.56 -2.94 7.81
N GLU A 152 4.32 -2.52 9.04
CA GLU A 152 5.29 -1.78 9.86
C GLU A 152 6.53 -2.61 10.16
N GLU A 153 6.36 -3.89 10.51
CA GLU A 153 7.42 -4.84 10.83
C GLU A 153 8.30 -5.21 9.63
N ASN A 154 7.81 -4.97 8.42
CA ASN A 154 8.50 -5.23 7.16
C ASN A 154 8.94 -3.92 6.46
N SER A 155 9.10 -2.85 7.25
CA SER A 155 9.42 -1.50 6.78
C SER A 155 10.62 -0.89 7.51
N CYS A 156 11.16 0.19 6.95
CA CYS A 156 12.24 0.97 7.57
C CYS A 156 12.11 2.45 7.22
N SER A 157 12.63 3.34 8.09
CA SER A 157 12.58 4.80 7.92
C SER A 157 13.45 5.31 6.75
N HIS A 158 14.47 4.55 6.38
CA HIS A 158 15.41 4.85 5.29
C HIS A 158 15.40 3.70 4.27
N ALA A 159 14.23 3.47 3.69
CA ALA A 159 14.08 2.57 2.55
C ALA A 159 14.62 3.25 1.28
N GLU A 160 15.47 2.51 0.56
CA GLU A 160 15.87 2.83 -0.81
C GLU A 160 14.78 2.45 -1.80
N ASP A 161 14.17 1.28 -1.59
CA ASP A 161 13.11 0.73 -2.43
C ASP A 161 12.16 -0.16 -1.62
N ARG A 162 10.95 -0.42 -2.15
CA ARG A 162 9.87 -1.18 -1.50
C ARG A 162 9.06 -1.96 -2.54
N VAL A 163 8.55 -3.13 -2.15
CA VAL A 163 7.71 -3.98 -3.03
C VAL A 163 8.44 -4.37 -4.33
N VAL A 164 9.72 -4.78 -4.22
CA VAL A 164 10.52 -5.18 -5.38
C VAL A 164 10.30 -6.66 -5.67
N CYS A 165 9.64 -6.95 -6.79
CA CYS A 165 9.35 -8.29 -7.27
C CYS A 165 9.17 -8.32 -8.80
N TYR A 166 9.22 -9.52 -9.39
CA TYR A 166 9.06 -9.70 -10.84
C TYR A 166 8.00 -10.78 -11.17
N PRO A 167 7.29 -10.66 -12.30
CA PRO A 167 6.27 -11.63 -12.71
C PRO A 167 6.81 -13.05 -12.86
N ASN A 168 8.06 -13.21 -13.28
CA ASN A 168 8.71 -14.50 -13.52
C ASN A 168 9.56 -14.98 -12.33
N SER A 169 9.38 -14.44 -11.12
CA SER A 169 10.14 -14.86 -9.93
C SER A 169 9.25 -15.02 -8.69
N ARG A 170 9.64 -15.92 -7.79
CA ARG A 170 9.02 -16.15 -6.48
C ARG A 170 9.73 -15.39 -5.34
N LEU A 171 10.76 -14.62 -5.66
CA LEU A 171 11.42 -13.71 -4.71
C LEU A 171 10.66 -12.39 -4.60
N PHE A 172 10.28 -12.03 -3.38
CA PHE A 172 9.63 -10.77 -3.02
C PHE A 172 10.49 -10.04 -2.01
N VAL A 173 10.89 -8.81 -2.30
CA VAL A 173 11.66 -7.95 -1.39
C VAL A 173 10.75 -6.82 -0.91
N SER A 174 10.29 -6.93 0.32
CA SER A 174 9.39 -5.99 0.99
C SER A 174 10.00 -4.59 1.08
N ALA A 175 11.28 -4.52 1.49
CA ALA A 175 12.04 -3.30 1.58
C ALA A 175 13.55 -3.55 1.39
N ILE A 176 14.21 -2.60 0.71
CA ILE A 176 15.66 -2.46 0.70
C ILE A 176 15.98 -1.27 1.61
N CYS A 177 16.75 -1.48 2.67
CA CYS A 177 16.96 -0.52 3.74
C CYS A 177 18.44 -0.12 3.83
N ARG A 178 18.72 1.19 3.94
CA ARG A 178 20.06 1.66 4.31
C ARG A 178 20.29 1.41 5.80
N SER A 179 21.34 0.66 6.13
CA SER A 179 21.68 0.34 7.51
C SER A 179 21.98 1.61 8.32
N SER A 180 21.44 1.68 9.54
CA SER A 180 21.68 2.79 10.48
C SER A 180 23.10 2.75 11.06
N ALA A 181 23.68 1.55 11.20
CA ALA A 181 25.04 1.34 11.68
C ALA A 181 26.10 1.66 10.62
N ASN A 182 25.81 1.39 9.34
CA ASN A 182 26.70 1.72 8.22
C ASN A 182 25.88 2.20 7.01
N LYS A 183 25.90 3.50 6.73
CA LYS A 183 25.14 4.13 5.63
C LYS A 183 25.50 3.63 4.22
N ASN A 184 26.63 2.93 4.07
CA ASN A 184 27.04 2.32 2.80
C ASN A 184 26.61 0.85 2.67
N GLN A 185 26.00 0.28 3.71
CA GLN A 185 25.50 -1.10 3.71
C GLN A 185 23.98 -1.13 3.52
N LEU A 186 23.53 -2.03 2.64
CA LEU A 186 22.11 -2.37 2.48
C LEU A 186 21.74 -3.62 3.29
N GLU A 187 20.54 -3.54 3.85
CA GLU A 187 19.79 -4.61 4.50
C GLU A 187 18.52 -4.87 3.68
N TYR A 188 18.06 -6.12 3.65
CA TYR A 188 16.97 -6.55 2.78
C TYR A 188 15.96 -7.31 3.64
N ILE A 189 14.70 -6.91 3.52
CA ILE A 189 13.56 -7.63 4.13
C ILE A 189 12.91 -8.40 2.98
N SER A 190 13.09 -9.73 2.97
CA SER A 190 12.94 -10.55 1.76
C SER A 190 12.36 -11.93 2.05
N TYR A 191 11.49 -12.39 1.14
CA TYR A 191 10.73 -13.62 1.26
C TYR A 191 10.67 -14.39 -0.06
N LEU A 192 10.56 -15.72 0.05
CA LEU A 192 10.19 -16.59 -1.05
C LEU A 192 8.74 -17.02 -0.91
N TRP A 193 7.98 -16.88 -2.00
CA TRP A 193 6.66 -17.47 -2.10
C TRP A 193 6.75 -18.99 -2.32
N ASN A 194 6.12 -19.73 -1.42
CA ASN A 194 5.90 -21.16 -1.58
C ASN A 194 4.48 -21.38 -2.11
N GLU A 195 4.42 -21.71 -3.40
CA GLU A 195 3.19 -21.85 -4.18
C GLU A 195 2.28 -22.99 -3.70
N GLU A 196 2.86 -24.10 -3.23
CA GLU A 196 2.13 -25.28 -2.75
C GLU A 196 1.39 -25.00 -1.42
N SER A 197 2.09 -24.41 -0.45
CA SER A 197 1.53 -24.08 0.87
C SER A 197 0.86 -22.71 0.95
N LYS A 198 0.93 -21.91 -0.14
CA LYS A 198 0.46 -20.52 -0.24
C LYS A 198 0.93 -19.65 0.92
N LYS A 199 2.25 -19.68 1.19
CA LYS A 199 2.90 -18.93 2.28
C LYS A 199 4.26 -18.35 1.87
N PHE A 200 4.55 -17.18 2.40
CA PHE A 200 5.90 -16.60 2.36
C PHE A 200 6.82 -17.26 3.40
N LYS A 201 8.10 -17.40 3.05
CA LYS A 201 9.18 -17.83 3.95
C LYS A 201 10.33 -16.84 3.86
N PRO A 202 10.90 -16.34 4.98
CA PRO A 202 12.06 -15.44 4.93
C PRO A 202 13.24 -16.08 4.16
N VAL A 203 13.99 -15.25 3.45
CA VAL A 203 15.22 -15.65 2.74
C VAL A 203 16.32 -14.62 2.99
N GLN A 204 17.56 -15.08 3.16
CA GLN A 204 18.68 -14.22 3.52
C GLN A 204 19.34 -13.62 2.29
N LYS A 205 19.94 -12.42 2.42
CA LYS A 205 20.60 -11.73 1.31
C LYS A 205 21.71 -12.54 0.63
N ALA A 206 22.40 -13.41 1.37
CA ALA A 206 23.42 -14.30 0.80
C ALA A 206 22.84 -15.38 -0.14
N ASP A 207 21.54 -15.65 -0.05
CA ASP A 207 20.87 -16.65 -0.88
C ASP A 207 20.44 -16.09 -2.23
N PHE A 208 20.20 -14.77 -2.36
CA PHE A 208 19.68 -14.16 -3.60
C PHE A 208 20.56 -13.05 -4.18
N LEU A 209 21.60 -12.58 -3.50
CA LEU A 209 22.53 -11.63 -4.11
C LEU A 209 23.54 -12.35 -5.00
N VAL A 210 23.76 -11.82 -6.20
CA VAL A 210 24.84 -12.23 -7.11
C VAL A 210 26.18 -11.90 -6.44
N ALA A 211 27.09 -12.89 -6.40
CA ALA A 211 28.46 -12.63 -5.98
C ALA A 211 29.19 -11.78 -7.03
N LYS A 212 29.76 -10.65 -6.60
CA LYS A 212 30.65 -9.81 -7.41
C LYS A 212 32.10 -10.28 -7.33
#